data_AF-A0A845FAL8-F1
#
_entry.id   AF-A0A845FAL8-F1
#
_cell.length_a   1.000
_cell.length_b   1.000
_cell.length_c   1.000
_cell.angle_alpha   90.00
_cell.angle_beta   90.00
_cell.angle_gamma   90.00
#
_symmetry.space_group_name_H-M   'P 1'
#
loop_
_entity.id
_entity.type
_entity.pdbx_description
1 polymer ?
#
loop_
_entity_poly.entity_id
_entity_poly.type
_entity_poly.pdbx_seq_one_letter_code
_entity_poly.pdbx_strand_id
1 'polypeptide(L)'
;MISLSVDVEQKKVIIIGGGKAAEKRAKVFLREKAKITVVSPAVTEDLKEMIKKKEIHWLNRHFENGDVTSAFLLVIATDDCETNDNIALQAGNVPLVNRVDGGKGGNFYLPAQFTRGKLNVSVTTQGASPKLAGRLREEWEKQFPPAYKDYVDFLYECRQMLKASPLSKVEKEMYLERMLDPSYLEREKQWVIKEEIHTKGGGSLCRD
;
A
#
# COMPACT_ATOMS: atom_id res chain seq x y z
N MET A 1 8.31 7.84 15.85
CA MET A 1 7.61 7.53 14.58
C MET A 1 6.52 6.52 14.87
N ILE A 2 5.33 6.69 14.29
CA ILE A 2 4.23 5.73 14.41
C ILE A 2 3.90 5.14 13.04
N SER A 3 3.43 3.90 13.00
CA SER A 3 3.01 3.24 11.75
C SER A 3 1.55 3.57 11.46
N LEU A 4 1.29 4.13 10.29
CA LEU A 4 -0.05 4.48 9.82
C LEU A 4 -0.23 3.94 8.39
N SER A 5 -1.45 3.53 8.06
CA SER A 5 -1.84 3.28 6.67
C SER A 5 -2.47 4.56 6.12
N VAL A 6 -2.02 5.00 4.95
CA VAL A 6 -2.52 6.21 4.28
C VAL A 6 -3.17 5.80 2.97
N ASP A 7 -4.43 6.18 2.80
CA ASP A 7 -5.11 6.02 1.53
C ASP A 7 -4.62 7.08 0.53
N VAL A 8 -4.04 6.61 -0.56
CA VAL A 8 -3.47 7.42 -1.63
C VAL A 8 -4.25 7.27 -2.94
N GLU A 9 -5.37 6.56 -2.94
CA GLU A 9 -6.21 6.39 -4.13
C GLU A 9 -6.63 7.77 -4.66
N GLN A 10 -6.38 8.00 -5.96
CA GLN A 10 -6.63 9.27 -6.65
C GLN A 10 -5.89 10.51 -6.10
N LYS A 11 -5.00 10.36 -5.10
CA LYS A 11 -4.20 11.47 -4.56
C LYS A 11 -3.05 11.81 -5.50
N LYS A 12 -2.70 13.10 -5.57
CA LYS A 12 -1.59 13.61 -6.38
C LYS A 12 -0.26 13.29 -5.69
N VAL A 13 0.52 12.41 -6.32
CA VAL A 13 1.86 12.00 -5.87
C VAL A 13 2.87 12.56 -6.86
N ILE A 14 3.78 13.41 -6.39
CA ILE A 14 4.89 13.94 -7.19
C ILE A 14 6.16 13.18 -6.83
N ILE A 15 6.87 12.69 -7.84
CA ILE A 15 8.17 12.03 -7.67
C ILE A 15 9.21 12.83 -8.45
N ILE A 16 10.19 13.37 -7.74
CA ILE A 16 11.32 14.11 -8.34
C ILE A 16 12.50 13.16 -8.49
N GLY A 17 13.00 13.04 -9.72
CA GLY A 17 13.99 12.04 -10.12
C GLY A 17 13.37 10.88 -10.90
N GLY A 18 14.17 10.26 -11.77
CA GLY A 18 13.73 9.20 -12.67
C GLY A 18 14.58 7.93 -12.59
N GLY A 19 15.42 7.81 -11.56
CA GLY A 19 16.26 6.63 -11.33
C GLY A 19 15.53 5.44 -10.70
N LYS A 20 16.29 4.42 -10.28
CA LYS A 20 15.73 3.20 -9.67
C LYS A 20 14.99 3.44 -8.35
N ALA A 21 15.37 4.47 -7.60
CA ALA A 21 14.64 4.89 -6.41
C ALA A 21 13.22 5.38 -6.74
N ALA A 22 13.11 6.29 -7.70
CA ALA A 22 11.84 6.80 -8.21
C ALA A 22 10.95 5.68 -8.76
N GLU A 23 11.52 4.79 -9.58
CA GLU A 23 10.83 3.62 -10.13
C GLU A 23 10.20 2.73 -9.03
N LYS A 24 10.97 2.39 -7.99
CA LYS A 24 10.47 1.59 -6.86
C LYS A 24 9.30 2.28 -6.16
N ARG A 25 9.33 3.62 -6.02
CA ARG A 25 8.24 4.38 -5.41
C ARG A 25 7.02 4.45 -6.32
N ALA A 26 7.22 4.71 -7.61
CA ALA A 26 6.14 4.72 -8.61
C ALA A 26 5.37 3.39 -8.59
N LYS A 27 6.06 2.24 -8.59
CA LYS A 27 5.43 0.90 -8.49
C LYS A 27 4.59 0.70 -7.22
N VAL A 28 4.98 1.30 -6.10
CA VAL A 28 4.20 1.25 -4.85
C VAL A 28 2.91 2.06 -5.01
N PHE A 29 3.02 3.32 -5.38
CA PHE A 29 1.87 4.22 -5.48
C PHE A 29 0.92 3.85 -6.62
N LEU A 30 1.44 3.25 -7.69
CA LEU A 30 0.63 2.84 -8.85
C LEU A 30 -0.30 1.68 -8.48
N ARG A 31 0.18 0.72 -7.67
CA ARG A 31 -0.66 -0.37 -7.14
C ARG A 31 -1.83 0.14 -6.31
N GLU A 32 -1.63 1.26 -5.62
CA GLU A 32 -2.64 1.95 -4.82
C GLU A 32 -3.42 3.02 -5.61
N LYS A 33 -3.31 3.02 -6.95
CA LYS A 33 -4.06 3.91 -7.87
C LYS A 33 -3.89 5.41 -7.58
N ALA A 34 -2.70 5.81 -7.13
CA ALA A 34 -2.38 7.22 -6.99
C ALA A 34 -2.23 7.90 -8.36
N LYS A 35 -2.46 9.22 -8.42
CA LYS A 35 -2.17 10.04 -9.61
C LYS A 35 -0.71 10.48 -9.56
N ILE A 36 0.14 9.73 -10.25
CA ILE A 36 1.60 9.92 -10.18
C ILE A 36 2.07 10.83 -11.30
N THR A 37 2.85 11.85 -10.94
CA THR A 37 3.68 12.61 -11.87
C THR A 37 5.14 12.45 -11.50
N VAL A 38 5.96 12.01 -12.46
CA VAL A 38 7.41 11.97 -12.36
C VAL A 38 8.00 13.22 -13.03
N VAL A 39 8.89 13.92 -12.34
CA VAL A 39 9.63 15.07 -12.88
C VAL A 39 11.11 14.70 -12.94
N SER A 40 11.63 14.55 -14.15
CA SER A 40 13.05 14.22 -14.35
C SER A 40 13.45 14.39 -15.82
N PRO A 41 14.69 14.84 -16.12
CA PRO A 41 15.20 14.89 -17.49
C PRO A 41 15.46 13.51 -18.11
N ALA A 42 15.53 12.46 -17.29
CA ALA A 42 15.75 11.09 -17.73
C ALA A 42 15.02 10.12 -16.82
N VAL A 43 14.55 9.00 -17.37
CA VAL A 43 13.81 7.96 -16.63
C VAL A 43 14.31 6.57 -17.00
N THR A 44 14.20 5.61 -16.08
CA THR A 44 14.49 4.19 -16.35
C THR A 44 13.53 3.59 -17.37
N GLU A 45 13.91 2.47 -17.99
CA GLU A 45 13.05 1.76 -18.94
C GLU A 45 11.70 1.35 -18.34
N ASP A 46 11.67 0.83 -17.10
CA ASP A 46 10.41 0.49 -16.43
C ASP A 46 9.49 1.71 -16.25
N LEU A 47 10.04 2.89 -15.94
CA LEU A 47 9.25 4.12 -15.89
C LEU A 47 8.74 4.50 -17.29
N LYS A 48 9.56 4.36 -18.34
CA LYS A 48 9.12 4.57 -19.73
C LYS A 48 7.97 3.65 -20.11
N GLU A 49 7.99 2.40 -19.67
CA GLU A 49 6.88 1.46 -19.89
C GLU A 49 5.59 1.92 -19.20
N MET A 50 5.66 2.36 -17.95
CA MET A 50 4.50 2.91 -17.23
C MET A 50 3.94 4.16 -17.92
N ILE A 51 4.83 5.04 -18.43
CA ILE A 51 4.45 6.22 -19.19
C ILE A 51 3.74 5.83 -20.50
N LYS A 52 4.28 4.86 -21.24
CA LYS A 52 3.66 4.33 -22.48
C LYS A 52 2.27 3.75 -22.22
N LYS A 53 2.09 3.07 -21.09
CA LYS A 53 0.79 2.55 -20.63
C LYS A 53 -0.16 3.62 -20.10
N LYS A 54 0.29 4.88 -20.03
CA LYS A 54 -0.45 6.03 -19.45
C LYS A 54 -0.80 5.82 -17.97
N GLU A 55 -0.01 5.02 -17.26
CA GLU A 55 -0.17 4.76 -15.83
C GLU A 55 0.36 5.91 -14.98
N ILE A 56 1.36 6.64 -15.49
CA ILE A 56 1.98 7.79 -14.82
C ILE A 56 2.17 8.94 -15.82
N HIS A 57 2.14 10.17 -15.31
CA HIS A 57 2.51 11.36 -16.09
C HIS A 57 4.01 11.63 -15.94
N TRP A 58 4.66 12.09 -17.01
CA TRP A 58 6.09 12.43 -16.99
C TRP A 58 6.32 13.84 -17.51
N LEU A 59 6.97 14.65 -16.68
CA LEU A 59 7.53 15.94 -17.06
C LEU A 59 9.02 15.74 -17.35
N ASN A 60 9.35 15.69 -18.65
CA ASN A 60 10.72 15.52 -19.13
C ASN A 60 11.52 16.82 -19.03
N ARG A 61 11.82 17.23 -17.79
CA ARG A 61 12.67 18.38 -17.47
C ARG A 61 13.18 18.27 -16.04
N HIS A 62 14.04 19.20 -15.66
CA HIS A 62 14.40 19.40 -14.26
C HIS A 62 13.22 19.94 -13.45
N PHE A 63 13.31 19.76 -12.14
CA PHE A 63 12.36 20.28 -11.17
C PHE A 63 12.30 21.81 -11.20
N GLU A 64 11.08 22.32 -11.09
CA GLU A 64 10.77 23.74 -10.89
C GLU A 64 9.87 23.90 -9.66
N ASN A 65 10.02 25.00 -8.92
CA ASN A 65 9.34 25.22 -7.64
C ASN A 65 7.80 25.01 -7.68
N GLY A 66 7.16 25.26 -8.84
CA GLY A 66 5.71 25.07 -9.03
C GLY A 66 5.26 23.60 -9.15
N ASP A 67 6.18 22.65 -9.33
CA ASP A 67 5.82 21.24 -9.56
C ASP A 67 5.18 20.58 -8.35
N VAL A 68 5.57 21.00 -7.14
CA VAL A 68 5.02 20.47 -5.88
C VAL A 68 3.67 21.08 -5.52
N THR A 69 3.17 22.05 -6.29
CA THR A 69 1.90 22.71 -6.00
C THR A 69 0.75 21.69 -5.97
N SER A 70 -0.02 21.73 -4.88
CA SER A 70 -1.16 20.83 -4.61
C SER A 70 -0.78 19.33 -4.53
N ALA A 71 0.51 19.00 -4.37
CA ALA A 71 0.91 17.63 -4.09
C ALA A 71 0.35 17.21 -2.72
N PHE A 72 -0.30 16.05 -2.68
CA PHE A 72 -0.64 15.41 -1.41
C PHE A 72 0.62 14.76 -0.80
N LEU A 73 1.43 14.18 -1.68
CA LEU A 73 2.65 13.48 -1.32
C LEU A 73 3.76 13.82 -2.33
N LEU A 74 4.96 14.07 -1.79
CA LEU A 74 6.19 14.31 -2.54
C LEU A 74 7.22 13.23 -2.21
N VAL A 75 7.84 12.68 -3.23
CA VAL A 75 9.03 11.82 -3.13
C VAL A 75 10.19 12.55 -3.78
N ILE A 76 11.27 12.73 -3.02
CA ILE A 76 12.53 13.31 -3.47
C ILE A 76 13.51 12.15 -3.63
N ALA A 77 13.87 11.84 -4.87
CA ALA A 77 14.63 10.65 -5.25
C ALA A 77 15.68 10.96 -6.34
N THR A 78 16.32 12.13 -6.27
CA THR A 78 17.47 12.47 -7.13
C THR A 78 18.78 12.04 -6.46
N ASP A 79 19.85 11.90 -7.25
CA ASP A 79 21.18 11.56 -6.76
C ASP A 79 21.97 12.77 -6.24
N ASP A 80 21.45 13.99 -6.42
CA ASP A 80 22.10 15.23 -5.96
C ASP A 80 21.52 15.72 -4.62
N CYS A 81 22.36 15.69 -3.59
CA CYS A 81 21.98 16.08 -2.23
C CYS A 81 21.57 17.56 -2.13
N GLU A 82 22.27 18.46 -2.82
CA GLU A 82 21.97 19.90 -2.78
C GLU A 82 20.61 20.20 -3.42
N THR A 83 20.32 19.58 -4.56
CA THR A 83 18.99 19.61 -5.19
C THR A 83 17.92 19.06 -4.26
N ASN A 84 18.17 17.93 -3.59
CA ASN A 84 17.21 17.33 -2.66
C ASN A 84 16.91 18.27 -1.47
N ASP A 85 17.93 18.96 -0.94
CA ASP A 85 17.78 19.94 0.13
C ASP A 85 16.94 21.15 -0.33
N ASN A 86 17.22 21.69 -1.52
CA ASN A 86 16.46 22.80 -2.09
C ASN A 86 14.99 22.43 -2.33
N ILE A 87 14.72 21.25 -2.91
CA ILE A 87 13.34 20.75 -3.09
C ILE A 87 12.62 20.64 -1.75
N ALA A 88 13.29 20.10 -0.71
CA ALA A 88 12.69 19.93 0.61
C ALA A 88 12.32 21.27 1.27
N LEU A 89 13.14 22.30 1.10
CA LEU A 89 12.84 23.66 1.59
C LEU A 89 11.59 24.26 0.93
N GLN A 90 11.36 23.94 -0.34
CA GLN A 90 10.21 24.42 -1.09
C GLN A 90 8.94 23.59 -0.87
N ALA A 91 9.06 22.42 -0.26
CA ALA A 91 7.97 21.49 -0.01
C ALA A 91 7.14 21.81 1.26
N GLY A 92 7.28 23.01 1.85
CA GLY A 92 6.67 23.38 3.13
C GLY A 92 5.14 23.24 3.20
N ASN A 93 4.46 23.32 2.05
CA ASN A 93 3.00 23.14 1.94
C ASN A 93 2.57 21.72 1.53
N VAL A 94 3.51 20.81 1.32
CA VAL A 94 3.21 19.41 0.98
C VAL A 94 3.00 18.61 2.26
N PRO A 95 1.84 17.98 2.47
CA PRO A 95 1.54 17.26 3.70
C PRO A 95 2.52 16.12 4.02
N LEU A 96 2.91 15.36 2.99
CA LEU A 96 3.78 14.19 3.13
C LEU A 96 4.99 14.33 2.21
N VAL A 97 6.19 14.41 2.80
CA VAL A 97 7.46 14.49 2.08
C VAL A 97 8.33 13.30 2.45
N ASN A 98 8.69 12.49 1.46
CA ASN A 98 9.65 11.40 1.59
C ASN A 98 10.95 11.75 0.90
N ARG A 99 12.03 11.76 1.67
CA ARG A 99 13.38 11.81 1.17
C ARG A 99 13.98 10.41 1.12
N VAL A 100 14.36 9.97 -0.07
CA VAL A 100 14.90 8.61 -0.24
C VAL A 100 16.32 8.48 0.32
N ASP A 101 17.09 9.57 0.31
CA ASP A 101 18.44 9.64 0.85
C ASP A 101 18.52 9.76 2.38
N GLY A 102 17.38 9.95 3.06
CA GLY A 102 17.33 10.09 4.52
C GLY A 102 17.79 11.45 5.06
N GLY A 103 17.94 12.46 4.19
CA GLY A 103 18.25 13.82 4.62
C GLY A 103 17.12 14.52 5.38
N LYS A 104 17.39 15.74 5.87
CA LYS A 104 16.39 16.55 6.59
C LYS A 104 15.26 17.02 5.67
N GLY A 105 14.11 17.34 6.26
CA GLY A 105 12.94 17.85 5.53
C GLY A 105 11.94 16.78 5.04
N GLY A 106 12.23 15.49 5.27
CA GLY A 106 11.25 14.43 5.14
C GLY A 106 10.45 14.22 6.43
N ASN A 107 9.16 13.92 6.33
CA ASN A 107 8.28 13.65 7.47
C ASN A 107 7.61 12.26 7.45
N PHE A 108 7.81 11.49 6.38
CA PHE A 108 7.37 10.10 6.32
C PHE A 108 8.35 9.19 5.58
N TYR A 109 8.25 7.90 5.87
CA TYR A 109 9.08 6.84 5.30
C TYR A 109 8.19 5.78 4.68
N LEU A 110 8.61 5.27 3.52
CA LEU A 110 7.99 4.09 2.92
C LEU A 110 8.68 2.83 3.45
N PRO A 111 8.01 2.05 4.32
CA PRO A 111 8.56 0.81 4.87
C PRO A 111 8.79 -0.24 3.77
N ALA A 112 9.55 -1.29 4.12
CA ALA A 112 9.53 -2.52 3.33
C ALA A 112 8.14 -3.15 3.50
N GLN A 113 7.47 -3.48 2.39
CA GLN A 113 6.08 -3.95 2.44
C GLN A 113 5.76 -4.92 1.31
N PHE A 114 4.74 -5.73 1.53
CA PHE A 114 4.08 -6.54 0.50
C PHE A 114 2.57 -6.58 0.76
N THR A 115 1.82 -6.94 -0.28
CA THR A 115 0.35 -6.93 -0.26
C THR A 115 -0.18 -8.27 -0.78
N ARG A 116 -1.31 -8.74 -0.22
CA ARG A 116 -2.14 -9.86 -0.69
C ARG A 116 -3.60 -9.41 -0.66
N GLY A 117 -4.09 -8.84 -1.76
CA GLY A 117 -5.41 -8.21 -1.77
C GLY A 117 -5.53 -7.15 -0.67
N LYS A 118 -6.44 -7.38 0.29
CA LYS A 118 -6.66 -6.49 1.44
C LYS A 118 -5.63 -6.61 2.57
N LEU A 119 -4.81 -7.66 2.59
CA LEU A 119 -3.73 -7.80 3.56
C LEU A 119 -2.53 -6.96 3.12
N ASN A 120 -2.18 -5.94 3.91
CA ASN A 120 -0.92 -5.22 3.78
C ASN A 120 -0.04 -5.51 5.00
N VAL A 121 1.20 -5.90 4.76
CA VAL A 121 2.19 -6.12 5.81
C VAL A 121 3.38 -5.20 5.51
N SER A 122 3.77 -4.42 6.51
CA SER A 122 4.90 -3.51 6.41
C SER A 122 5.82 -3.60 7.62
N VAL A 123 7.11 -3.38 7.39
CA VAL A 123 8.16 -3.41 8.41
C VAL A 123 9.12 -2.26 8.22
N THR A 124 9.44 -1.58 9.31
CA THR A 124 10.42 -0.50 9.36
C THR A 124 11.30 -0.67 10.58
N THR A 125 12.60 -0.41 10.40
CA THR A 125 13.57 -0.29 11.50
C THR A 125 13.86 1.17 11.83
N GLN A 126 12.97 2.10 11.42
CA GLN A 126 13.17 3.54 11.54
C GLN A 126 14.52 4.02 10.98
N GLY A 127 14.94 3.44 9.85
CA GLY A 127 16.22 3.75 9.21
C GLY A 127 17.44 2.97 9.73
N ALA A 128 17.35 2.27 10.87
CA ALA A 128 18.51 1.59 11.46
C ALA A 128 19.12 0.48 10.58
N SER A 129 18.30 -0.31 9.88
CA SER A 129 18.78 -1.38 8.99
C SER A 129 17.77 -1.69 7.87
N PRO A 130 17.89 -1.00 6.72
CA PRO A 130 17.10 -1.31 5.52
C PRO A 130 17.28 -2.76 5.05
N LYS A 131 18.47 -3.34 5.26
CA LYS A 131 18.75 -4.75 4.94
C LYS A 131 17.91 -5.71 5.79
N LEU A 132 17.82 -5.47 7.11
CA LEU A 132 16.98 -6.29 7.99
C LEU A 132 15.50 -6.15 7.64
N ALA A 133 15.03 -4.93 7.40
CA ALA A 133 13.64 -4.69 6.96
C ALA A 133 13.31 -5.46 5.67
N GLY A 134 14.22 -5.44 4.70
CA GLY A 134 14.10 -6.21 3.46
C GLY A 134 14.02 -7.72 3.69
N ARG A 135 14.90 -8.26 4.55
CA ARG A 135 14.90 -9.69 4.91
C ARG A 135 13.60 -10.12 5.60
N LEU A 136 13.12 -9.36 6.59
CA LEU A 136 11.87 -9.67 7.30
C LEU A 136 10.68 -9.63 6.35
N ARG A 137 10.64 -8.64 5.44
CA ARG A 137 9.62 -8.56 4.39
C ARG A 137 9.64 -9.82 3.51
N GLU A 138 10.80 -10.30 3.08
CA GLU A 138 10.94 -11.51 2.25
C GLU A 138 10.52 -12.78 3.00
N GLU A 139 10.86 -12.88 4.27
CA GLU A 139 10.49 -14.00 5.13
C GLU A 139 8.98 -14.08 5.32
N TRP A 140 8.36 -12.97 5.71
CA TRP A 140 6.91 -12.90 5.89
C TRP A 140 6.17 -13.05 4.57
N GLU A 141 6.71 -12.55 3.45
CA GLU A 141 6.09 -12.73 2.15
C GLU A 141 5.92 -14.22 1.77
N LYS A 142 6.81 -15.10 2.26
CA LYS A 142 6.70 -16.56 2.12
C LYS A 142 5.71 -17.17 3.11
N GLN A 143 5.68 -16.66 4.34
CA GLN A 143 4.73 -17.12 5.39
C GLN A 143 3.28 -16.77 5.05
N PHE A 144 3.05 -15.68 4.28
CA PHE A 144 1.74 -15.25 3.81
C PHE A 144 1.59 -15.52 2.29
N PRO A 145 1.33 -16.78 1.88
CA PRO A 145 1.20 -17.16 0.48
C PRO A 145 0.04 -16.43 -0.23
N PRO A 146 -0.02 -16.46 -1.57
CA PRO A 146 -1.07 -15.80 -2.35
C PRO A 146 -2.51 -16.11 -1.90
N ALA A 147 -2.76 -17.29 -1.31
CA ALA A 147 -4.06 -17.68 -0.76
C ALA A 147 -4.61 -16.71 0.31
N TYR A 148 -3.74 -15.96 1.01
CA TYR A 148 -4.17 -14.95 1.98
C TYR A 148 -5.01 -13.83 1.36
N LYS A 149 -4.88 -13.58 0.05
CA LYS A 149 -5.75 -12.65 -0.66
C LYS A 149 -7.21 -13.05 -0.48
N ASP A 150 -7.54 -14.26 -0.91
CA ASP A 150 -8.93 -14.75 -0.92
C ASP A 150 -9.42 -15.02 0.50
N TYR A 151 -8.53 -15.44 1.41
CA TYR A 151 -8.85 -15.65 2.81
C TYR A 151 -9.25 -14.34 3.53
N VAL A 152 -8.54 -13.24 3.31
CA VAL A 152 -8.92 -11.95 3.94
C VAL A 152 -10.20 -11.38 3.31
N ASP A 153 -10.42 -11.60 2.01
CA ASP A 153 -11.70 -11.27 1.38
C ASP A 153 -12.85 -12.08 2.02
N PHE A 154 -12.67 -13.38 2.25
CA PHE A 154 -13.60 -14.24 3.00
C PHE A 154 -13.89 -13.70 4.41
N LEU A 155 -12.86 -13.39 5.20
CA LEU A 155 -13.04 -12.86 6.56
C LEU A 155 -13.83 -11.54 6.55
N TYR A 156 -13.57 -10.69 5.55
CA TYR A 156 -14.30 -9.43 5.38
C TYR A 156 -15.78 -9.67 5.09
N GLU A 157 -16.11 -10.57 4.16
CA GLU A 157 -17.49 -10.94 3.81
C GLU A 157 -18.25 -11.49 5.02
N CYS A 158 -17.67 -12.47 5.72
CA CYS A 158 -18.29 -13.06 6.91
C CYS A 158 -18.52 -12.00 8.01
N ARG A 159 -17.59 -11.06 8.19
CA ARG A 159 -17.77 -9.93 9.12
C ARG A 159 -18.95 -9.04 8.74
N GLN A 160 -19.21 -8.81 7.44
CA GLN A 160 -20.39 -8.06 7.00
C GLN A 160 -21.68 -8.87 7.24
N MET A 161 -21.69 -10.16 6.94
CA MET A 161 -22.83 -11.06 7.20
C MET A 161 -23.18 -11.08 8.69
N LEU A 162 -22.18 -11.25 9.57
CA LEU A 162 -22.36 -11.23 11.02
C LEU A 162 -22.87 -9.88 11.51
N LYS A 163 -22.37 -8.76 10.97
CA LYS A 163 -22.89 -7.43 11.30
C LYS A 163 -24.39 -7.30 11.02
N ALA A 164 -24.85 -7.79 9.86
CA ALA A 164 -26.25 -7.76 9.46
C ALA A 164 -27.14 -8.81 10.15
N SER A 165 -26.55 -9.86 10.73
CA SER A 165 -27.29 -10.94 11.39
C SER A 165 -27.94 -10.52 12.73
N PRO A 166 -29.05 -11.17 13.13
CA PRO A 166 -29.70 -11.00 14.44
C PRO A 166 -28.94 -11.64 15.60
N LEU A 167 -27.79 -12.27 15.36
CA LEU A 167 -26.99 -12.95 16.39
C LEU A 167 -26.59 -12.00 17.52
N SER A 168 -26.38 -12.56 18.71
CA SER A 168 -25.84 -11.82 19.84
C SER A 168 -24.39 -11.41 19.61
N LYS A 169 -23.90 -10.42 20.36
CA LYS A 169 -22.48 -9.99 20.31
C LYS A 169 -21.53 -11.16 20.61
N VAL A 170 -21.88 -12.02 21.56
CA VAL A 170 -21.07 -13.18 21.97
C VAL A 170 -20.95 -14.19 20.83
N GLU A 171 -22.06 -14.50 20.15
CA GLU A 171 -22.04 -15.40 19.00
C GLU A 171 -21.22 -14.83 17.84
N LYS A 172 -21.35 -13.53 17.56
CA LYS A 172 -20.55 -12.86 16.51
C LYS A 172 -19.05 -12.98 16.79
N GLU A 173 -18.63 -12.73 18.03
CA GLU A 173 -17.23 -12.84 18.44
C GLU A 173 -16.72 -14.29 18.29
N MET A 174 -17.53 -15.27 18.68
CA MET A 174 -17.20 -16.70 18.54
C MET A 174 -16.95 -17.09 17.07
N TYR A 175 -17.81 -16.65 16.13
CA TYR A 175 -17.59 -16.91 14.71
C TYR A 175 -16.33 -16.21 14.18
N LEU A 176 -16.13 -14.94 14.54
CA LEU A 176 -14.96 -14.19 14.11
C LEU A 176 -13.66 -14.86 14.55
N GLU A 177 -13.59 -15.32 15.80
CA GLU A 177 -12.41 -16.03 16.34
C GLU A 177 -12.24 -17.40 15.68
N ARG A 178 -13.32 -18.17 15.52
CA ARG A 178 -13.28 -19.49 14.88
C ARG A 178 -12.71 -19.43 13.46
N MET A 179 -13.05 -18.39 12.70
CA MET A 179 -12.58 -18.23 11.32
C MET A 179 -11.11 -17.88 11.19
N LEU A 180 -10.41 -17.51 12.28
CA LEU A 180 -8.98 -17.19 12.25
C LEU A 180 -8.10 -18.45 12.16
N ASP A 181 -8.67 -19.63 12.41
CA ASP A 181 -7.95 -20.91 12.29
C ASP A 181 -7.41 -21.09 10.86
N PRO A 182 -6.12 -21.43 10.68
CA PRO A 182 -5.50 -21.57 9.35
C PRO A 182 -6.19 -22.56 8.43
N SER A 183 -7.00 -23.49 8.94
CA SER A 183 -7.76 -24.39 8.08
C SER A 183 -8.83 -23.68 7.24
N TYR A 184 -9.25 -22.46 7.60
CA TYR A 184 -10.10 -21.63 6.74
C TYR A 184 -9.35 -20.99 5.56
N LEU A 185 -8.05 -21.27 5.37
CA LEU A 185 -7.41 -21.06 4.07
C LEU A 185 -8.00 -21.98 2.99
N GLU A 186 -8.62 -23.11 3.39
CA GLU A 186 -9.32 -24.03 2.48
C GLU A 186 -10.71 -23.49 2.13
N ARG A 187 -11.00 -23.34 0.83
CA ARG A 187 -12.26 -22.76 0.33
C ARG A 187 -13.51 -23.55 0.75
N GLU A 188 -13.40 -24.86 0.90
CA GLU A 188 -14.53 -25.70 1.32
C GLU A 188 -15.02 -25.32 2.73
N LYS A 189 -14.09 -25.13 3.67
CA LYS A 189 -14.42 -24.69 5.04
C LYS A 189 -14.99 -23.28 5.08
N GLN A 190 -14.52 -22.39 4.20
CA GLN A 190 -15.08 -21.05 4.05
C GLN A 190 -16.55 -21.11 3.61
N TRP A 191 -16.91 -21.98 2.66
CA TRP A 191 -18.29 -22.14 2.22
C TRP A 191 -19.20 -22.66 3.34
N VAL A 192 -18.76 -23.72 4.03
CA VAL A 192 -19.54 -24.32 5.13
C VAL A 192 -19.89 -23.30 6.21
N ILE A 193 -18.93 -22.46 6.62
CA ILE A 193 -19.21 -21.50 7.69
C ILE A 193 -20.05 -20.30 7.21
N LYS A 194 -19.94 -19.90 5.93
CA LYS A 194 -20.84 -18.89 5.36
C LYS A 194 -22.29 -19.37 5.38
N GLU A 195 -22.53 -20.62 4.98
CA GLU A 195 -23.86 -21.25 5.06
C GLU A 195 -24.38 -21.33 6.51
N GLU A 196 -23.50 -21.66 7.47
CA GLU A 196 -23.84 -21.70 8.89
C GLU A 196 -24.29 -20.32 9.40
N ILE A 197 -23.54 -19.27 9.08
CA ILE A 197 -23.86 -17.88 9.44
C ILE A 197 -25.17 -17.44 8.78
N HIS A 198 -25.39 -17.81 7.52
CA HIS A 198 -26.59 -17.44 6.75
C HIS A 198 -27.85 -18.12 7.29
N THR A 199 -27.76 -19.42 7.58
CA THR A 199 -28.87 -20.22 8.12
C THR A 199 -29.30 -19.73 9.50
N LYS A 200 -28.34 -19.45 10.39
CA LYS A 200 -28.64 -18.86 11.70
C LYS A 200 -29.06 -17.38 11.62
N GLY A 201 -28.70 -16.71 10.52
CA GLY A 201 -29.08 -15.33 10.21
C GLY A 201 -30.47 -15.16 9.59
N GLY A 202 -31.15 -16.24 9.21
CA GLY A 202 -32.52 -16.23 8.68
C GLY A 202 -32.66 -16.12 7.15
N GLY A 203 -31.61 -16.42 6.37
CA GLY A 203 -31.67 -16.42 4.89
C GLY A 203 -31.22 -17.75 4.25
N SER A 204 -31.61 -17.98 2.99
CA SER A 204 -31.13 -19.07 2.11
C SER A 204 -30.24 -18.48 1.00
N LEU A 205 -29.07 -19.08 0.71
CA LEU A 205 -28.17 -18.66 -0.37
C LEU A 205 -28.49 -19.50 -1.61
N CYS A 206 -28.87 -18.84 -2.71
CA CYS A 206 -29.00 -19.49 -4.01
C CYS A 206 -27.61 -19.76 -4.59
N ARG A 207 -27.41 -20.97 -5.13
CA ARG A 207 -26.20 -21.37 -5.85
C ARG A 207 -26.16 -20.67 -7.21
N ASP A 208 -25.15 -19.86 -7.45
CA ASP A 208 -24.70 -19.47 -8.80
C ASP A 208 -23.23 -19.87 -8.98
#